data_AF-A0A2G8K3Z8-F1
#
_entry.id   AF-A0A2G8K3Z8-F1
#
_cell.length_a   1.000
_cell.length_b   1.000
_cell.length_c   1.000
_cell.angle_alpha   90.00
_cell.angle_beta   90.00
_cell.angle_gamma   90.00
#
_symmetry.space_group_name_H-M   'P 1'
#
loop_
_entity.id
_entity.type
_entity.pdbx_description
1 polymer ?
#
loop_
_entity_poly.entity_id
_entity_poly.type
_entity_poly.pdbx_seq_one_letter_code
_entity_poly.pdbx_strand_id
1 'polypeptide(L)'
;MDYTSLANPIRKYLKIHSPMNLSCTDLRLNLVVWKWSPQQDAFETLYVSIFEKSNHTKISNKEYKLEDEGSLSLQNTLVEHEGLYACVYDNGVSGGIVLYDVHVMVDPTPVFPVIDGCNHQQYCVLEKQPQDVLTCSVLGIRPKVALEWRAFREETAIDFTQHQLTVTQRVTVECRAVGENAELFSLSTKVDLLFPNVLPTELKSYTIAITIIAVLVTMMIITIITAAVVILMSIRDYSEKAMCFIEQLKAKYEIFYDSVQPIPYIKDRMYCVDKVFVEGGIEYMTGTSGGEKQWDKLLSYQELVKENCLKTKRQILEGEPGYGKSTLTLQLLYDWCKSLSTSPLKKVDVINIYVYGNLEV
;
A
#
# COMPACT_ATOMS: atom_id res chain seq x y z
N MET A 1 -22.25 -58.86 -14.26
CA MET A 1 -23.33 -58.18 -13.51
C MET A 1 -22.66 -57.24 -12.54
N ASP A 2 -23.08 -55.98 -12.49
CA ASP A 2 -22.56 -55.02 -11.53
C ASP A 2 -23.32 -55.16 -10.21
N TYR A 3 -22.69 -55.85 -9.25
CA TYR A 3 -23.29 -56.09 -7.94
C TYR A 3 -23.42 -54.81 -7.10
N THR A 4 -22.60 -53.79 -7.36
CA THR A 4 -22.62 -52.54 -6.58
C THR A 4 -23.89 -51.72 -6.81
N SER A 5 -24.60 -51.97 -7.92
CA SER A 5 -25.92 -51.41 -8.19
C SER A 5 -27.06 -52.04 -7.35
N LEU A 6 -26.81 -53.20 -6.73
CA LEU A 6 -27.84 -53.99 -6.03
C LEU A 6 -27.78 -53.83 -4.50
N ALA A 7 -26.62 -53.50 -3.94
CA ALA A 7 -26.44 -53.25 -2.51
C ALA A 7 -25.21 -52.36 -2.26
N ASN A 8 -25.20 -51.66 -1.12
CA ASN A 8 -24.04 -50.88 -0.70
C ASN A 8 -23.00 -51.78 -0.02
N PRO A 9 -21.73 -51.78 -0.46
CA PRO A 9 -20.68 -52.57 0.18
C PRO A 9 -20.38 -52.13 1.61
N ILE A 10 -20.29 -53.10 2.52
CA ILE A 10 -19.85 -52.90 3.90
C ILE A 10 -18.32 -52.95 3.92
N ARG A 11 -17.67 -51.83 4.25
CA ARG A 11 -16.21 -51.80 4.38
C ARG A 11 -15.74 -52.60 5.59
N LYS A 12 -14.75 -53.45 5.39
CA LYS A 12 -14.11 -54.25 6.43
C LYS A 12 -12.60 -54.11 6.37
N TYR A 13 -12.00 -53.68 7.48
CA TYR A 13 -10.56 -53.62 7.64
C TYR A 13 -10.09 -54.79 8.48
N LEU A 14 -9.13 -55.56 7.96
CA LEU A 14 -8.59 -56.76 8.59
C LEU A 14 -7.08 -56.66 8.66
N LYS A 15 -6.46 -57.08 9.77
CA LYS A 15 -5.00 -57.08 9.85
C LYS A 15 -4.43 -58.20 8.98
N ILE A 16 -3.28 -57.97 8.36
CA ILE A 16 -2.56 -59.06 7.70
C ILE A 16 -2.28 -60.18 8.71
N HIS A 17 -2.40 -61.42 8.26
CA HIS A 17 -2.30 -62.64 9.06
C HIS A 17 -3.39 -62.85 10.12
N SER A 18 -4.47 -62.04 10.13
CA SER A 18 -5.63 -62.30 10.99
C SER A 18 -6.67 -63.16 10.27
N PRO A 19 -7.53 -63.88 11.01
CA PRO A 19 -8.69 -64.54 10.42
C PRO A 19 -9.74 -63.53 9.94
N MET A 20 -10.39 -63.87 8.84
CA MET A 20 -11.55 -63.17 8.27
C MET A 20 -12.80 -64.01 8.47
N ASN A 21 -13.90 -63.38 8.85
CA ASN A 21 -15.23 -63.99 8.84
C ASN A 21 -16.24 -63.00 8.25
N LEU A 22 -16.85 -63.39 7.12
CA LEU A 22 -17.88 -62.63 6.44
C LEU A 22 -19.21 -63.37 6.57
N SER A 23 -20.12 -62.80 7.35
CA SER A 23 -21.44 -63.36 7.59
C SER A 23 -22.33 -63.23 6.35
N CYS A 24 -23.10 -64.26 6.03
CA CYS A 24 -24.18 -64.15 5.07
C CYS A 24 -25.50 -64.50 5.76
N THR A 25 -26.41 -63.52 5.84
CA THR A 25 -27.64 -63.65 6.63
C THR A 25 -28.71 -64.45 5.89
N ASP A 26 -28.85 -65.74 6.25
CA ASP A 26 -30.14 -66.37 6.57
C ASP A 26 -29.88 -67.72 7.28
N LEU A 27 -30.66 -68.11 8.28
CA LEU A 27 -30.45 -69.36 9.03
C LEU A 27 -31.13 -70.58 8.35
N ARG A 28 -31.71 -70.38 7.15
CA ARG A 28 -32.46 -71.40 6.39
C ARG A 28 -32.18 -71.31 4.88
N LEU A 29 -30.91 -71.26 4.52
CA LEU A 29 -30.46 -71.06 3.14
C LEU A 29 -30.77 -72.30 2.29
N ASN A 30 -31.41 -72.12 1.13
CA ASN A 30 -31.51 -73.17 0.11
C ASN A 30 -30.35 -73.07 -0.89
N LEU A 31 -29.89 -71.85 -1.17
CA LEU A 31 -28.77 -71.53 -2.05
C LEU A 31 -27.90 -70.43 -1.42
N VAL A 32 -26.59 -70.64 -1.43
CA VAL A 32 -25.58 -69.61 -1.12
C VAL A 32 -24.52 -69.62 -2.19
N VAL A 33 -24.19 -68.43 -2.70
CA VAL A 33 -23.11 -68.24 -3.67
C VAL A 33 -22.20 -67.13 -3.16
N TRP A 34 -20.95 -67.49 -2.91
CA TRP A 34 -19.90 -66.53 -2.62
C TRP A 34 -19.08 -66.25 -3.87
N LYS A 35 -18.92 -64.97 -4.15
CA LYS A 35 -18.07 -64.47 -5.23
C LYS A 35 -17.09 -63.44 -4.70
N TRP A 36 -15.94 -63.36 -5.33
CA TRP A 36 -14.90 -62.38 -5.00
C TRP A 36 -14.35 -61.75 -6.27
N SER A 37 -14.03 -60.46 -6.21
CA SER A 37 -13.41 -59.73 -7.31
C SER A 37 -12.35 -58.77 -6.77
N PRO A 38 -11.10 -58.83 -7.23
CA PRO A 38 -10.05 -57.90 -6.80
C PRO A 38 -10.24 -56.48 -7.37
N GLN A 39 -10.93 -56.32 -8.50
CA GLN A 39 -11.06 -55.06 -9.24
C GLN A 39 -12.51 -54.75 -9.65
N GLN A 40 -13.50 -55.30 -8.94
CA GLN A 40 -14.95 -55.10 -9.11
C GLN A 40 -15.57 -55.55 -10.47
N ASP A 41 -14.78 -55.87 -11.49
CA ASP A 41 -15.30 -56.22 -12.83
C ASP A 41 -15.28 -57.72 -13.16
N ALA A 42 -14.42 -58.51 -12.50
CA ALA A 42 -14.24 -59.94 -12.78
C ALA A 42 -14.45 -60.78 -11.51
N PHE A 43 -15.70 -61.19 -11.27
CA PHE A 43 -16.04 -62.01 -10.11
C PHE A 43 -15.70 -63.49 -10.35
N GLU A 44 -14.82 -64.02 -9.50
CA GLU A 44 -14.58 -65.45 -9.34
C GLU A 44 -15.58 -66.05 -8.37
N THR A 45 -16.11 -67.23 -8.70
CA THR A 45 -16.99 -67.97 -7.80
C THR A 45 -16.15 -68.76 -6.81
N LEU A 46 -16.19 -68.38 -5.53
CA LEU A 46 -15.45 -69.07 -4.46
C LEU A 46 -16.20 -70.32 -4.00
N TYR A 47 -17.52 -70.19 -3.81
CA TYR A 47 -18.38 -71.26 -3.31
C TYR A 47 -19.78 -71.19 -3.92
N VAL A 48 -20.35 -72.36 -4.17
CA VAL A 48 -21.78 -72.57 -4.42
C VAL A 48 -22.22 -73.67 -3.47
N SER A 49 -23.24 -73.42 -2.65
CA SER A 49 -23.84 -74.41 -1.78
C SER A 49 -25.34 -74.44 -2.01
N ILE A 50 -25.86 -75.61 -2.35
CA ILE A 50 -27.29 -75.88 -2.49
C ILE A 50 -27.64 -76.84 -1.34
N PHE A 51 -28.49 -76.43 -0.41
CA PHE A 51 -28.83 -77.20 0.80
C PHE A 51 -30.00 -78.16 0.56
N GLU A 52 -30.06 -78.75 -0.63
CA GLU A 52 -31.10 -79.69 -1.02
C GLU A 52 -30.66 -81.10 -0.63
N LYS A 53 -30.92 -81.49 0.63
CA LYS A 53 -30.56 -82.81 1.18
C LYS A 53 -29.08 -83.17 0.97
N SER A 54 -28.23 -82.63 1.84
CA SER A 54 -26.89 -83.15 2.21
C SER A 54 -25.81 -83.28 1.12
N ASN A 55 -26.06 -82.94 -0.14
CA ASN A 55 -25.03 -82.96 -1.19
C ASN A 55 -24.70 -81.53 -1.63
N HIS A 56 -23.72 -80.92 -0.96
CA HIS A 56 -23.16 -79.65 -1.38
C HIS A 56 -22.41 -79.83 -2.71
N THR A 57 -22.85 -79.18 -3.78
CA THR A 57 -22.05 -79.06 -5.01
C THR A 57 -20.92 -78.05 -4.79
N LYS A 58 -19.93 -78.43 -3.99
CA LYS A 58 -18.84 -77.57 -3.55
C LYS A 58 -17.85 -77.35 -4.69
N ILE A 59 -17.87 -76.17 -5.31
CA ILE A 59 -16.66 -75.65 -5.99
C ILE A 59 -15.75 -75.20 -4.84
N SER A 60 -14.71 -75.97 -4.53
CA SER A 60 -13.86 -75.72 -3.38
C SER A 60 -12.62 -74.93 -3.77
N ASN A 61 -12.47 -73.72 -3.24
CA ASN A 61 -11.17 -73.10 -3.08
C ASN A 61 -10.53 -73.62 -1.77
N LYS A 62 -9.25 -74.02 -1.78
CA LYS A 62 -8.59 -74.68 -0.63
C LYS A 62 -8.32 -73.73 0.54
N GLU A 63 -8.23 -72.43 0.28
CA GLU A 63 -7.84 -71.42 1.27
C GLU A 63 -9.04 -70.94 2.11
N TYR A 64 -10.20 -70.82 1.45
CA TYR A 64 -11.44 -70.37 2.06
C TYR A 64 -12.25 -71.55 2.61
N LYS A 65 -12.96 -71.34 3.71
CA LYS A 65 -13.88 -72.31 4.30
C LYS A 65 -15.28 -71.72 4.35
N LEU A 66 -16.26 -72.51 3.89
CA LEU A 66 -17.67 -72.19 4.07
C LEU A 66 -18.13 -72.82 5.38
N GLU A 67 -18.67 -72.02 6.28
CA GLU A 67 -19.25 -72.48 7.55
C GLU A 67 -20.68 -73.00 7.34
N ASP A 68 -21.18 -73.83 8.27
CA ASP A 68 -22.50 -74.46 8.16
C ASP A 68 -23.66 -73.44 8.10
N GLU A 69 -23.43 -72.26 8.66
CA GLU A 69 -24.34 -71.11 8.64
C GLU A 69 -24.32 -70.31 7.32
N GLY A 70 -23.43 -70.65 6.38
CA GLY A 70 -23.28 -69.94 5.09
C GLY A 70 -22.26 -68.79 5.10
N SER A 71 -21.64 -68.50 6.25
CA SER A 71 -20.56 -67.53 6.38
C SER A 71 -19.27 -68.01 5.70
N LEU A 72 -18.51 -67.07 5.13
CA LEU A 72 -17.21 -67.33 4.53
C LEU A 72 -16.10 -67.01 5.54
N SER A 73 -15.26 -68.00 5.83
CA SER A 73 -14.12 -67.86 6.72
C SER A 73 -12.79 -68.09 5.99
N LEU A 74 -11.77 -67.34 6.42
CA LEU A 74 -10.39 -67.47 5.95
C LEU A 74 -9.48 -67.33 7.18
N GLN A 75 -8.55 -68.26 7.38
CA GLN A 75 -7.73 -68.27 8.61
C GLN A 75 -6.59 -67.25 8.59
N ASN A 76 -5.97 -67.04 7.43
CA ASN A 76 -4.77 -66.23 7.28
C ASN A 76 -4.98 -65.22 6.15
N THR A 77 -5.35 -63.99 6.51
CA THR A 77 -5.59 -62.92 5.53
C THR A 77 -4.27 -62.38 4.97
N LEU A 78 -4.22 -62.14 3.66
CA LEU A 78 -3.07 -61.65 2.90
C LEU A 78 -3.54 -60.52 2.00
N VAL A 79 -2.61 -59.70 1.50
CA VAL A 79 -2.94 -58.54 0.66
C VAL A 79 -3.67 -58.94 -0.63
N GLU A 80 -3.40 -60.13 -1.17
CA GLU A 80 -4.08 -60.65 -2.36
C GLU A 80 -5.56 -60.97 -2.14
N HIS A 81 -5.99 -61.10 -0.88
CA HIS A 81 -7.39 -61.33 -0.52
C HIS A 81 -8.21 -60.03 -0.46
N GLU A 82 -7.60 -58.87 -0.72
CA GLU A 82 -8.32 -57.59 -0.86
C GLU A 82 -9.31 -57.64 -2.02
N GLY A 83 -10.42 -56.93 -1.87
CA GLY A 83 -11.41 -56.78 -2.94
C GLY A 83 -12.85 -56.90 -2.47
N LEU A 84 -13.74 -56.98 -3.45
CA LEU A 84 -15.18 -56.98 -3.25
C LEU A 84 -15.70 -58.41 -3.18
N TYR A 85 -16.25 -58.77 -2.02
CA TYR A 85 -16.90 -60.05 -1.78
C TYR A 85 -18.42 -59.87 -1.88
N ALA A 86 -19.08 -60.76 -2.62
CA ALA A 86 -20.51 -60.79 -2.77
C ALA A 86 -21.06 -62.13 -2.27
N CYS A 87 -21.94 -62.09 -1.28
CA CYS A 87 -22.78 -63.22 -0.94
C CYS A 87 -24.16 -63.04 -1.56
N VAL A 88 -24.54 -63.96 -2.44
CA VAL A 88 -25.90 -64.07 -2.96
C VAL A 88 -26.57 -65.25 -2.26
N TYR A 89 -27.71 -65.01 -1.66
CA TYR A 89 -28.43 -66.02 -0.91
C TYR A 89 -29.90 -66.09 -1.30
N ASP A 90 -30.48 -67.29 -1.22
CA ASP A 90 -31.90 -67.53 -1.47
C ASP A 90 -32.40 -68.69 -0.60
N ASN A 91 -33.52 -68.49 0.10
CA ASN A 91 -34.16 -69.49 0.96
C ASN A 91 -35.47 -70.07 0.36
N GLY A 92 -35.76 -69.80 -0.91
CA GLY A 92 -36.99 -70.19 -1.61
C GLY A 92 -38.22 -69.31 -1.32
N VAL A 93 -38.12 -68.36 -0.39
CA VAL A 93 -39.17 -67.37 -0.05
C VAL A 93 -38.67 -65.94 -0.28
N SER A 94 -37.41 -65.68 0.08
CA SER A 94 -36.73 -64.41 -0.04
C SER A 94 -35.27 -64.65 -0.40
N GLY A 95 -34.78 -63.89 -1.38
CA GLY A 95 -33.37 -63.83 -1.71
C GLY A 95 -32.79 -62.45 -1.41
N GLY A 96 -31.47 -62.38 -1.39
CA GLY A 96 -30.75 -61.13 -1.15
C GLY A 96 -29.29 -61.19 -1.55
N ILE A 97 -28.66 -60.04 -1.45
CA ILE A 97 -27.21 -59.90 -1.66
C ILE A 97 -26.60 -59.07 -0.54
N VAL A 98 -25.46 -59.55 -0.02
CA VAL A 98 -24.62 -58.80 0.91
C VAL A 98 -23.26 -58.58 0.26
N LEU A 99 -22.78 -57.35 0.32
CA LEU A 99 -21.48 -56.97 -0.24
C LEU A 99 -20.52 -56.55 0.88
N TYR A 100 -19.28 -57.02 0.79
CA TYR A 100 -18.18 -56.63 1.67
C TYR A 100 -17.02 -56.10 0.84
N ASP A 101 -16.59 -54.88 1.13
CA ASP A 101 -15.37 -54.28 0.56
C ASP A 101 -14.23 -54.48 1.57
N VAL A 102 -13.38 -55.47 1.31
CA VAL A 102 -12.35 -55.93 2.25
C VAL A 102 -11.01 -55.28 1.94
N HIS A 103 -10.46 -54.60 2.93
CA HIS A 103 -9.14 -53.96 2.92
C HIS A 103 -8.23 -54.59 3.96
N VAL A 104 -6.97 -54.85 3.59
CA VAL A 104 -5.99 -55.51 4.45
C VAL A 104 -5.01 -54.47 4.99
N MET A 105 -4.99 -54.37 6.32
CA MET A 105 -4.13 -53.46 7.06
C MET A 105 -2.76 -54.06 7.29
N VAL A 106 -1.73 -53.29 6.91
CA VAL A 106 -0.33 -53.57 7.20
C VAL A 106 0.23 -52.38 7.97
N ASP A 107 0.67 -52.65 9.20
CA ASP A 107 1.32 -51.64 10.05
C ASP A 107 2.67 -51.22 9.45
N PRO A 108 3.02 -49.92 9.47
CA PRO A 108 4.28 -49.44 8.92
C PRO A 108 5.49 -49.99 9.66
N THR A 109 6.62 -50.05 8.96
CA THR A 109 7.91 -50.38 9.56
C THR A 109 8.91 -49.27 9.21
N PRO A 110 9.35 -48.44 10.17
CA PRO A 110 9.01 -48.45 11.61
C PRO A 110 7.58 -47.98 11.90
N VAL A 111 7.08 -48.24 13.12
CA VAL A 111 5.71 -47.89 13.59
C VAL A 111 5.46 -46.38 13.79
N PHE A 112 6.28 -45.54 13.18
CA PHE A 112 6.20 -44.09 13.23
C PHE A 112 6.76 -43.48 11.92
N PRO A 113 6.30 -42.29 11.51
CA PRO A 113 6.89 -41.59 10.38
C PRO A 113 8.36 -41.24 10.61
N VAL A 114 9.18 -41.45 9.59
CA VAL A 114 10.62 -41.17 9.59
C VAL A 114 10.85 -39.77 9.04
N ILE A 115 11.55 -38.95 9.82
CA ILE A 115 11.96 -37.58 9.42
C ILE A 115 13.43 -37.63 9.04
N ASP A 116 13.75 -37.11 7.86
CA ASP A 116 15.12 -37.10 7.34
C ASP A 116 16.04 -36.24 8.22
N GLY A 117 17.16 -36.82 8.64
CA GLY A 117 18.13 -36.18 9.54
C GLY A 117 17.92 -36.47 11.03
N CYS A 118 16.82 -37.13 11.41
CA CYS A 118 16.60 -37.56 12.79
C CYS A 118 17.11 -38.97 13.06
N ASN A 119 17.74 -39.17 14.23
CA ASN A 119 17.94 -40.49 14.82
C ASN A 119 16.84 -40.77 15.85
N HIS A 120 15.92 -41.68 15.53
CA HIS A 120 14.71 -41.99 16.30
C HIS A 120 14.95 -42.65 17.66
N GLN A 121 16.20 -42.84 18.07
CA GLN A 121 16.57 -43.33 19.41
C GLN A 121 16.72 -42.22 20.46
N GLN A 122 16.78 -40.95 20.04
CA GLN A 122 16.95 -39.79 20.92
C GLN A 122 15.98 -38.66 20.55
N TYR A 123 15.89 -37.66 21.43
CA TYR A 123 15.18 -36.43 21.15
C TYR A 123 15.82 -35.71 19.95
N CYS A 124 15.06 -35.56 18.85
CA CYS A 124 15.60 -35.01 17.61
C CYS A 124 15.47 -33.49 17.56
N VAL A 125 16.61 -32.83 17.29
CA VAL A 125 16.69 -31.39 17.04
C VAL A 125 17.46 -31.18 15.74
N LEU A 126 16.87 -30.46 14.79
CA LEU A 126 17.46 -30.18 13.49
C LEU A 126 17.79 -28.71 13.35
N GLU A 127 19.04 -28.40 12.99
CA GLU A 127 19.42 -27.05 12.57
C GLU A 127 19.03 -26.85 11.10
N LYS A 128 18.25 -25.81 10.82
CA LYS A 128 17.71 -25.52 9.49
C LYS A 128 17.81 -24.04 9.15
N GLN A 129 17.84 -23.74 7.86
CA GLN A 129 17.69 -22.40 7.29
C GLN A 129 16.24 -22.19 6.79
N PRO A 130 15.76 -20.93 6.65
CA PRO A 130 14.37 -20.65 6.28
C PRO A 130 13.89 -21.21 4.93
N GLN A 131 14.81 -21.67 4.07
CA GLN A 131 14.53 -22.23 2.74
C GLN A 131 14.77 -23.75 2.67
N ASP A 132 15.16 -24.37 3.78
CA ASP A 132 15.44 -25.80 3.80
C ASP A 132 14.14 -26.61 3.75
N VAL A 133 14.16 -27.69 2.96
CA VAL A 133 13.04 -28.63 2.87
C VAL A 133 13.11 -29.66 4.00
N LEU A 134 11.97 -29.93 4.61
CA LEU A 134 11.77 -31.00 5.59
C LEU A 134 11.02 -32.16 4.95
N THR A 135 11.60 -33.35 5.02
CA THR A 135 11.02 -34.57 4.46
C THR A 135 10.52 -35.47 5.59
N CYS A 136 9.30 -35.97 5.43
CA CYS A 136 8.71 -36.97 6.30
C CYS A 136 8.16 -38.12 5.44
N SER A 137 8.45 -39.35 5.82
CA SER A 137 8.07 -40.55 5.06
C SER A 137 7.57 -41.66 5.97
N VAL A 138 6.71 -42.53 5.41
CA VAL A 138 6.24 -43.75 6.07
C VAL A 138 6.37 -44.89 5.07
N LEU A 139 6.94 -46.02 5.52
CA LEU A 139 7.23 -47.18 4.68
C LEU A 139 6.45 -48.40 5.16
N GLY A 140 6.07 -49.26 4.22
CA GLY A 140 5.42 -50.55 4.52
C GLY A 140 3.98 -50.46 5.01
N ILE A 141 3.29 -49.33 4.85
CA ILE A 141 1.90 -49.14 5.29
C ILE A 141 0.87 -49.46 4.21
N ARG A 142 -0.22 -50.10 4.60
CA ARG A 142 -1.44 -50.26 3.78
C ARG A 142 -2.70 -50.21 4.65
N PRO A 143 -3.80 -49.56 4.24
CA PRO A 143 -3.93 -48.70 3.06
C PRO A 143 -3.04 -47.45 3.12
N LYS A 144 -2.75 -46.84 1.96
CA LYS A 144 -1.89 -45.65 1.90
C LYS A 144 -2.54 -44.46 2.63
N VAL A 145 -1.73 -43.75 3.40
CA VAL A 145 -2.10 -42.49 4.08
C VAL A 145 -1.35 -41.31 3.48
N ALA A 146 -1.93 -40.12 3.55
CA ALA A 146 -1.22 -38.88 3.27
C ALA A 146 -0.52 -38.39 4.54
N LEU A 147 0.57 -37.64 4.39
CA LEU A 147 1.31 -37.03 5.49
C LEU A 147 1.23 -35.51 5.38
N GLU A 148 1.13 -34.84 6.51
CA GLU A 148 1.08 -33.38 6.59
C GLU A 148 1.95 -32.88 7.76
N TRP A 149 2.52 -31.69 7.58
CA TRP A 149 3.27 -30.98 8.61
C TRP A 149 2.38 -29.97 9.33
N ARG A 150 2.46 -29.94 10.66
CA ARG A 150 1.74 -28.97 11.50
C ARG A 150 2.65 -28.38 12.57
N ALA A 151 2.47 -27.10 12.89
CA ALA A 151 3.13 -26.50 14.05
C ALA A 151 2.54 -27.08 15.35
N PHE A 152 3.39 -27.59 16.25
CA PHE A 152 2.96 -28.18 17.51
C PHE A 152 2.65 -27.08 18.53
N ARG A 153 1.53 -26.36 18.31
CA ARG A 153 0.76 -25.47 19.22
C ARG A 153 -0.17 -24.49 18.48
N GLU A 154 -0.23 -24.51 17.15
CA GLU A 154 -1.16 -23.71 16.36
C GLU A 154 -2.07 -24.60 15.49
N GLU A 155 -3.29 -24.13 15.21
CA GLU A 155 -4.27 -24.81 14.34
C GLU A 155 -3.99 -24.60 12.84
N THR A 156 -2.96 -23.82 12.50
CA THR A 156 -2.67 -23.36 11.14
C THR A 156 -1.51 -24.11 10.48
N ALA A 157 -1.55 -24.15 9.14
CA ALA A 157 -0.44 -24.58 8.30
C ALA A 157 0.79 -23.68 8.51
N ILE A 158 1.98 -24.27 8.44
CA ILE A 158 3.23 -23.58 8.72
C ILE A 158 3.57 -22.64 7.55
N ASP A 159 3.51 -21.33 7.79
CA ASP A 159 4.09 -20.32 6.89
C ASP A 159 5.42 -19.83 7.46
N PHE A 160 6.52 -20.33 6.86
CA PHE A 160 7.89 -19.96 7.23
C PHE A 160 8.25 -18.51 6.82
N THR A 161 7.40 -17.82 6.06
CA THR A 161 7.70 -16.47 5.55
C THR A 161 7.28 -15.34 6.49
N GLN A 162 6.38 -15.58 7.45
CA GLN A 162 5.79 -14.51 8.29
C GLN A 162 6.40 -14.36 9.69
N HIS A 163 7.22 -15.31 10.15
CA HIS A 163 7.79 -15.21 11.48
C HIS A 163 9.03 -14.31 11.48
N GLN A 164 8.94 -13.15 12.14
CA GLN A 164 10.10 -12.29 12.40
C GLN A 164 11.07 -13.03 13.34
N LEU A 165 12.08 -13.66 12.75
CA LEU A 165 13.07 -14.49 13.43
C LEU A 165 13.91 -13.62 14.38
N THR A 166 13.65 -13.75 15.69
CA THR A 166 14.52 -13.23 16.76
C THR A 166 15.31 -14.38 17.39
N VAL A 167 16.46 -14.02 17.96
CA VAL A 167 17.54 -14.88 18.48
C VAL A 167 17.06 -16.24 19.02
N THR A 168 17.48 -17.32 18.34
CA THR A 168 17.20 -18.74 18.64
C THR A 168 15.72 -19.09 18.80
N GLN A 169 14.91 -18.86 17.77
CA GLN A 169 13.56 -19.39 17.73
C GLN A 169 13.59 -20.91 17.54
N ARG A 170 13.14 -21.64 18.56
CA ARG A 170 12.94 -23.08 18.54
C ARG A 170 11.48 -23.36 18.17
N VAL A 171 11.25 -24.06 17.06
CA VAL A 171 9.91 -24.36 16.55
C VAL A 171 9.71 -25.87 16.56
N THR A 172 8.71 -26.38 17.28
CA THR A 172 8.33 -27.79 17.22
C THR A 172 7.32 -28.01 16.10
N VAL A 173 7.64 -28.93 15.20
CA VAL A 173 6.74 -29.35 14.12
C VAL A 173 6.39 -30.82 14.27
N GLU A 174 5.17 -31.17 13.88
CA GLU A 174 4.63 -32.53 13.90
C GLU A 174 4.33 -32.98 12.47
N CYS A 175 4.91 -34.11 12.07
CA CYS A 175 4.47 -34.83 10.89
C CYS A 175 3.41 -35.85 11.31
N ARG A 176 2.21 -35.77 10.74
CA ARG A 176 1.07 -36.63 11.09
C ARG A 176 0.43 -37.24 9.84
N ALA A 177 -0.09 -38.45 9.98
CA ALA A 177 -0.96 -39.05 8.97
C ALA A 177 -2.33 -38.35 8.92
N VAL A 178 -2.79 -38.04 7.70
CA VAL A 178 -4.05 -37.37 7.41
C VAL A 178 -4.80 -38.07 6.27
N GLY A 179 -6.10 -37.78 6.16
CA GLY A 179 -7.01 -38.40 5.20
C GLY A 179 -7.91 -39.48 5.80
N GLU A 180 -8.69 -40.14 4.94
CA GLU A 180 -9.74 -41.11 5.33
C GLU A 180 -9.18 -42.30 6.14
N ASN A 181 -7.97 -42.74 5.85
CA ASN A 181 -7.32 -43.87 6.49
C ASN A 181 -6.42 -43.48 7.68
N ALA A 182 -6.38 -42.21 8.08
CA ALA A 182 -5.44 -41.73 9.11
C ALA A 182 -5.70 -42.33 10.49
N GLU A 183 -6.98 -42.49 10.86
CA GLU A 183 -7.39 -43.03 12.15
C GLU A 183 -6.99 -44.50 12.35
N LEU A 184 -6.80 -45.23 11.26
CA LEU A 184 -6.43 -46.65 11.28
C LEU A 184 -5.04 -46.89 11.90
N PHE A 185 -4.12 -45.93 11.78
CA PHE A 185 -2.71 -46.09 12.18
C PHE A 185 -2.25 -45.07 13.23
N SER A 186 -2.97 -43.97 13.44
CA SER A 186 -2.65 -42.94 14.45
C SER A 186 -1.18 -42.51 14.48
N LEU A 187 -0.59 -42.33 13.30
CA LEU A 187 0.84 -42.06 13.13
C LEU A 187 1.16 -40.58 13.31
N SER A 188 2.08 -40.26 14.22
CA SER A 188 2.70 -38.94 14.27
C SER A 188 4.14 -38.98 14.80
N THR A 189 4.94 -37.99 14.43
CA THR A 189 6.31 -37.80 14.92
C THR A 189 6.61 -36.32 15.02
N LYS A 190 7.26 -35.92 16.12
CA LYS A 190 7.58 -34.53 16.43
C LYS A 190 9.08 -34.30 16.36
N VAL A 191 9.47 -33.14 15.84
CA VAL A 191 10.86 -32.69 15.76
C VAL A 191 10.95 -31.21 16.08
N ASP A 192 12.04 -30.82 16.72
CA ASP A 192 12.33 -29.42 17.00
C ASP A 192 13.32 -28.86 15.99
N LEU A 193 12.96 -27.72 15.42
CA LEU A 193 13.79 -26.98 14.48
C LEU A 193 14.48 -25.85 15.23
N LEU A 194 15.80 -25.76 15.05
CA LEU A 194 16.62 -24.64 15.47
C LEU A 194 17.07 -23.85 14.25
N PHE A 195 16.88 -22.53 14.29
CA PHE A 195 17.37 -21.62 13.26
C PHE A 195 18.55 -20.82 13.85
N PRO A 196 19.80 -21.32 13.76
CA PRO A 196 20.95 -20.63 14.31
C PRO A 196 21.25 -19.36 13.51
N ASN A 197 21.25 -18.21 14.21
CA ASN A 197 21.73 -16.90 13.76
C ASN A 197 21.31 -16.49 12.34
N VAL A 198 20.04 -16.13 12.17
CA VAL A 198 19.71 -15.13 11.14
C VAL A 198 20.27 -13.81 11.64
N LEU A 199 21.39 -13.36 11.04
CA LEU A 199 21.94 -12.03 11.30
C LEU A 199 20.79 -11.02 11.13
N PRO A 200 20.47 -10.18 12.13
CA PRO A 200 19.30 -9.32 12.04
C PRO A 200 19.43 -8.42 10.81
N THR A 201 18.44 -8.51 9.93
CA THR A 201 18.28 -7.68 8.73
C THR A 201 18.05 -6.19 9.05
N GLU A 202 18.18 -5.80 10.32
CA GLU A 202 18.15 -4.42 10.83
C GLU A 202 19.17 -3.51 10.14
N LEU A 203 20.32 -4.03 9.68
CA LEU A 203 21.33 -3.19 9.03
C LEU A 203 20.93 -2.71 7.62
N LYS A 204 20.12 -3.49 6.87
CA LYS A 204 19.68 -3.11 5.52
C LYS A 204 18.50 -2.13 5.54
N SER A 205 17.60 -2.24 6.52
CA SER A 205 16.47 -1.32 6.68
C SER A 205 16.97 0.08 7.07
N TYR A 206 17.95 0.15 7.97
CA TYR A 206 18.53 1.42 8.42
C TYR A 206 19.29 2.15 7.30
N THR A 207 19.98 1.43 6.40
CA THR A 207 20.65 2.06 5.25
C THR A 207 19.64 2.66 4.27
N ILE A 208 18.55 1.94 3.98
CA ILE A 208 17.50 2.42 3.06
C ILE A 208 16.80 3.64 3.67
N ALA A 209 16.47 3.62 4.96
CA ALA A 209 15.87 4.75 5.65
C ALA A 209 16.76 6.01 5.63
N ILE A 210 18.07 5.87 5.88
CA ILE A 210 19.03 6.98 5.79
C ILE A 210 19.09 7.54 4.36
N THR A 211 19.12 6.68 3.33
CA THR A 211 19.16 7.16 1.94
C THR A 211 17.90 7.94 1.56
N ILE A 212 16.72 7.51 2.00
CA ILE A 212 15.45 8.22 1.73
C ILE A 212 15.43 9.57 2.43
N ILE A 213 15.85 9.64 3.70
CA ILE A 213 15.91 10.90 4.46
C ILE A 213 16.90 11.86 3.82
N ALA A 214 18.08 11.39 3.41
CA ALA A 214 19.07 12.23 2.72
C ALA A 214 18.53 12.80 1.41
N VAL A 215 17.83 11.98 0.61
CA VAL A 215 17.20 12.44 -0.65
C VAL A 215 16.12 13.49 -0.37
N LEU A 216 15.25 13.27 0.62
CA LEU A 216 14.20 14.25 0.99
C LEU A 216 14.78 15.58 1.45
N VAL A 217 15.85 15.56 2.26
CA VAL A 217 16.53 16.77 2.73
C VAL A 217 17.18 17.52 1.56
N THR A 218 17.84 16.81 0.63
CA THR A 218 18.42 17.46 -0.56
C THR A 218 17.37 18.09 -1.47
N MET A 219 16.23 17.42 -1.67
CA MET A 219 15.11 17.98 -2.47
C MET A 219 14.51 19.22 -1.81
N MET A 220 14.39 19.24 -0.47
CA MET A 220 13.88 20.40 0.27
C MET A 220 14.84 21.61 0.20
N ILE A 221 16.16 21.38 0.23
CA ILE A 221 17.14 22.46 0.08
C ILE A 221 17.09 23.05 -1.34
N ILE A 222 16.99 22.20 -2.38
CA ILE A 222 16.91 22.64 -3.77
C ILE A 222 15.65 23.51 -4.00
N THR A 223 14.49 23.10 -3.47
CA THR A 223 13.27 23.90 -3.64
C THR A 223 13.36 25.27 -2.98
N ILE A 224 13.95 25.37 -1.78
CA ILE A 224 14.19 26.66 -1.10
C ILE A 224 15.11 27.56 -1.94
N ILE A 225 16.20 27.02 -2.48
CA ILE A 225 17.13 27.78 -3.33
C ILE A 225 16.41 28.29 -4.59
N THR A 226 15.63 27.45 -5.26
CA THR A 226 14.89 27.86 -6.46
C THR A 226 13.86 28.96 -6.16
N ALA A 227 13.13 28.87 -5.04
CA ALA A 227 12.18 29.91 -4.62
C ALA A 227 12.90 31.25 -4.33
N ALA A 228 14.06 31.22 -3.66
CA ALA A 228 14.83 32.43 -3.38
C ALA A 228 15.32 33.12 -4.67
N VAL A 229 15.76 32.35 -5.68
CA VAL A 229 16.18 32.90 -6.97
C VAL A 229 15.01 33.58 -7.70
N VAL A 230 13.83 32.96 -7.71
CA VAL A 230 12.63 33.53 -8.35
C VAL A 230 12.21 34.84 -7.68
N ILE A 231 12.27 34.91 -6.34
CA ILE A 231 11.97 36.14 -5.59
C ILE A 231 13.00 37.24 -5.92
N LEU A 232 14.29 36.90 -6.04
CA LEU A 232 15.32 37.88 -6.38
C LEU A 232 15.11 38.47 -7.79
N MET A 233 14.71 37.63 -8.75
CA MET A 233 14.42 38.05 -10.12
C MET A 233 13.21 38.99 -10.22
N SER A 234 12.14 38.74 -9.45
CA SER A 234 10.93 39.57 -9.47
C SER A 234 11.16 40.96 -8.86
N ILE A 235 11.97 41.07 -7.81
CA ILE A 235 12.35 42.36 -7.22
C ILE A 235 13.14 43.21 -8.23
N ARG A 236 14.03 42.57 -9.00
CA ARG A 236 14.81 43.25 -10.04
C ARG A 236 13.92 43.80 -11.16
N ASP A 237 12.98 43.01 -11.67
CA ASP A 237 12.02 43.44 -12.71
C ASP A 237 11.15 44.61 -12.25
N TYR A 238 10.71 44.61 -10.98
CA TYR A 238 9.96 45.74 -10.41
C TYR A 238 10.80 47.03 -10.38
N SER A 239 12.07 46.94 -9.98
CA SER A 239 12.98 48.09 -9.95
C SER A 239 13.21 48.69 -11.34
N GLU A 240 13.40 47.85 -12.36
CA GLU A 240 13.63 48.29 -13.75
C GLU A 240 12.39 49.04 -14.30
N LYS A 241 11.19 48.52 -14.05
CA LYS A 241 9.93 49.18 -14.45
C LYS A 241 9.72 50.52 -13.75
N ALA A 242 10.03 50.62 -12.46
CA ALA A 242 9.91 51.87 -11.71
C ALA A 242 10.86 52.96 -12.24
N MET A 243 12.10 52.60 -12.57
CA MET A 243 13.07 53.54 -13.16
C MET A 243 12.60 54.06 -14.52
N CYS A 244 12.12 53.18 -15.40
CA CYS A 244 11.61 53.57 -16.72
C CYS A 244 10.42 54.55 -16.62
N PHE A 245 9.50 54.32 -15.68
CA PHE A 245 8.38 55.23 -15.45
C PHE A 245 8.84 56.64 -15.05
N ILE A 246 9.81 56.75 -14.14
CA ILE A 246 10.33 58.05 -13.67
C ILE A 246 11.05 58.79 -14.82
N GLU A 247 11.83 58.08 -15.63
CA GLU A 247 12.51 58.67 -16.80
C GLU A 247 11.51 59.23 -17.82
N GLN A 248 10.48 58.45 -18.17
CA GLN A 248 9.43 58.91 -19.09
C GLN A 248 8.67 60.11 -18.53
N LEU A 249 8.39 60.12 -17.23
CA LEU A 249 7.73 61.24 -16.57
C LEU A 249 8.58 62.51 -16.65
N LYS A 250 9.88 62.42 -16.34
CA LYS A 250 10.83 63.54 -16.44
C LYS A 250 10.96 64.06 -17.87
N ALA A 251 11.04 63.17 -18.87
CA ALA A 251 11.10 63.55 -20.28
C ALA A 251 9.83 64.32 -20.73
N LYS A 252 8.66 63.90 -20.24
CA LYS A 252 7.40 64.61 -20.53
C LYS A 252 7.37 66.00 -19.88
N TYR A 253 7.89 66.11 -18.66
CA TYR A 253 8.00 67.37 -17.95
C TYR A 253 9.00 68.35 -18.57
N GLU A 254 10.08 67.83 -19.17
CA GLU A 254 11.05 68.63 -19.94
C GLU A 254 10.42 69.42 -21.07
N ILE A 255 9.55 68.77 -21.85
CA ILE A 255 8.79 69.42 -22.93
C ILE A 255 7.96 70.61 -22.39
N PHE A 256 7.37 70.47 -21.21
CA PHE A 256 6.48 71.50 -20.65
C PHE A 256 7.23 72.75 -20.23
N TYR A 257 8.35 72.65 -19.52
CA TYR A 257 9.10 73.85 -19.11
C TYR A 257 9.92 74.44 -20.26
N ASP A 258 10.47 73.63 -21.18
CA ASP A 258 11.22 74.14 -22.34
C ASP A 258 10.32 74.91 -23.33
N SER A 259 9.02 74.60 -23.35
CA SER A 259 8.03 75.33 -24.16
C SER A 259 7.75 76.75 -23.65
N VAL A 260 8.15 77.06 -22.40
CA VAL A 260 7.95 78.39 -21.79
C VAL A 260 9.20 79.23 -21.99
N GLN A 261 9.26 79.95 -23.12
CA GLN A 261 10.31 80.94 -23.38
C GLN A 261 9.97 82.31 -22.78
N PRO A 262 10.96 83.10 -22.29
CA PRO A 262 10.72 84.48 -21.87
C PRO A 262 10.23 85.34 -23.04
N ILE A 263 9.35 86.30 -22.75
CA ILE A 263 8.70 87.17 -23.73
C ILE A 263 9.77 87.85 -24.62
N PRO A 264 9.63 87.84 -25.97
CA PRO A 264 10.70 88.21 -26.92
C PRO A 264 11.34 89.60 -26.77
N TYR A 265 10.73 90.53 -26.05
CA TYR A 265 11.19 91.92 -25.92
C TYR A 265 11.97 92.22 -24.62
N ILE A 266 12.22 91.21 -23.78
CA ILE A 266 13.00 91.36 -22.53
C ILE A 266 14.24 90.45 -22.60
N LYS A 267 15.10 90.68 -23.60
CA LYS A 267 16.34 89.89 -23.78
C LYS A 267 17.54 90.46 -23.02
N ASP A 268 17.55 91.75 -22.69
CA ASP A 268 18.73 92.43 -22.12
C ASP A 268 18.62 92.77 -20.62
N ARG A 269 17.65 92.16 -19.92
CA ARG A 269 17.62 92.19 -18.44
C ARG A 269 17.50 90.78 -17.90
N MET A 270 18.64 90.20 -17.50
CA MET A 270 18.68 89.06 -16.59
C MET A 270 18.01 89.47 -15.28
N TYR A 271 16.74 89.12 -15.11
CA TYR A 271 16.16 89.04 -13.78
C TYR A 271 16.40 87.62 -13.27
N CYS A 272 17.08 87.48 -12.13
CA CYS A 272 17.11 86.20 -11.42
C CYS A 272 15.67 85.80 -11.14
N VAL A 273 15.26 84.63 -11.64
CA VAL A 273 13.90 84.06 -11.49
C VAL A 273 13.49 83.98 -10.02
N ASP A 274 14.45 83.95 -9.09
CA ASP A 274 14.24 84.07 -7.65
C ASP A 274 13.47 85.34 -7.19
N LYS A 275 13.29 86.36 -8.04
CA LYS A 275 12.64 87.64 -7.66
C LYS A 275 11.54 88.16 -8.59
N VAL A 276 11.04 87.39 -9.57
CA VAL A 276 10.10 87.93 -10.58
C VAL A 276 8.65 87.47 -10.43
N PHE A 277 8.34 86.41 -9.68
CA PHE A 277 6.96 85.89 -9.65
C PHE A 277 6.46 85.43 -8.28
N VAL A 278 6.70 86.25 -7.25
CA VAL A 278 6.02 86.11 -5.94
C VAL A 278 5.61 87.50 -5.40
N GLU A 279 5.03 88.35 -6.25
CA GLU A 279 4.27 89.51 -5.73
C GLU A 279 2.86 89.06 -5.30
N GLY A 280 2.78 88.56 -4.07
CA GLY A 280 1.68 88.82 -3.13
C GLY A 280 0.28 88.20 -3.34
N GLY A 281 0.03 87.35 -4.33
CA GLY A 281 -1.33 86.82 -4.60
C GLY A 281 -1.50 85.30 -4.75
N ILE A 282 -0.46 84.50 -4.45
CA ILE A 282 -0.60 83.03 -4.37
C ILE A 282 -0.76 82.63 -2.91
N GLU A 283 -1.76 81.82 -2.62
CA GLU A 283 -2.05 81.27 -1.29
C GLU A 283 -1.94 79.75 -1.35
N TYR A 284 -1.48 79.14 -0.25
CA TYR A 284 -1.38 77.69 -0.12
C TYR A 284 -2.19 77.22 1.09
N MET A 285 -2.77 76.02 0.98
CA MET A 285 -3.61 75.49 2.05
C MET A 285 -2.75 74.86 3.15
N THR A 286 -2.81 75.39 4.37
CA THR A 286 -2.05 74.89 5.53
C THR A 286 -2.81 73.88 6.38
N GLY A 287 -4.14 73.80 6.25
CA GLY A 287 -4.94 72.80 6.94
C GLY A 287 -6.44 73.05 6.90
N THR A 288 -7.19 72.21 7.60
CA THR A 288 -8.64 72.35 7.80
C THR A 288 -8.88 72.43 9.30
N SER A 289 -9.32 73.59 9.80
CA SER A 289 -9.68 73.77 11.21
C SER A 289 -11.18 74.05 11.27
N GLY A 290 -11.95 73.20 11.96
CA GLY A 290 -13.38 73.41 12.15
C GLY A 290 -14.26 73.38 10.89
N GLY A 291 -13.79 72.78 9.79
CA GLY A 291 -14.55 72.66 8.53
C GLY A 291 -14.32 73.79 7.50
N GLU A 292 -13.57 74.83 7.86
CA GLU A 292 -13.11 75.87 6.93
C GLU A 292 -11.66 75.62 6.48
N LYS A 293 -11.38 75.91 5.21
CA LYS A 293 -10.03 75.80 4.64
C LYS A 293 -9.19 76.99 5.09
N GLN A 294 -8.03 76.72 5.69
CA GLN A 294 -7.08 77.74 6.09
C GLN A 294 -6.04 77.96 4.98
N TRP A 295 -5.88 79.23 4.61
CA TRP A 295 -5.02 79.68 3.52
C TRP A 295 -3.98 80.66 4.06
N ASP A 296 -2.72 80.43 3.70
CA ASP A 296 -1.62 81.31 4.05
C ASP A 296 -0.95 81.87 2.80
N LYS A 297 -0.55 83.14 2.85
CA LYS A 297 0.11 83.82 1.73
C LYS A 297 1.51 83.25 1.50
N LEU A 298 1.81 82.94 0.25
CA LEU A 298 3.12 82.45 -0.14
C LEU A 298 4.09 83.62 -0.33
N LEU A 299 5.07 83.73 0.57
CA LEU A 299 6.11 84.78 0.53
C LEU A 299 7.33 84.38 -0.31
N SER A 300 7.58 83.08 -0.48
CA SER A 300 8.67 82.52 -1.31
C SER A 300 8.33 81.10 -1.72
N TYR A 301 8.79 80.67 -2.91
CA TYR A 301 8.61 79.29 -3.39
C TYR A 301 9.28 78.24 -2.48
N GLN A 302 10.32 78.65 -1.74
CA GLN A 302 11.03 77.79 -0.79
C GLN A 302 10.21 77.48 0.48
N GLU A 303 9.19 78.29 0.80
CA GLU A 303 8.32 78.09 1.97
C GLU A 303 7.38 76.89 1.81
N LEU A 304 7.06 76.47 0.57
CA LEU A 304 6.21 75.31 0.28
C LEU A 304 6.74 74.00 0.84
N VAL A 305 8.03 73.97 1.24
CA VAL A 305 8.72 72.76 1.67
C VAL A 305 9.38 72.89 3.05
N LYS A 306 8.99 73.88 3.86
CA LYS A 306 9.32 73.82 5.31
C LYS A 306 8.75 72.54 5.90
N GLU A 307 9.51 71.86 6.77
CA GLU A 307 9.23 70.49 7.23
C GLU A 307 7.82 70.25 7.82
N ASN A 308 7.11 71.30 8.23
CA ASN A 308 5.72 71.20 8.68
C ASN A 308 4.67 71.04 7.54
N CYS A 309 5.00 71.39 6.28
CA CYS A 309 4.08 71.32 5.12
C CYS A 309 4.10 69.98 4.36
N LEU A 310 5.05 69.08 4.66
CA LEU A 310 5.14 67.74 4.04
C LEU A 310 4.29 66.67 4.77
N LYS A 311 3.54 67.05 5.81
CA LYS A 311 2.67 66.11 6.53
C LYS A 311 1.51 65.59 5.68
N THR A 312 1.11 66.32 4.63
CA THR A 312 0.03 65.93 3.71
C THR A 312 0.60 65.54 2.35
N LYS A 313 0.15 64.39 1.81
CA LYS A 313 0.54 63.90 0.47
C LYS A 313 -0.05 64.74 -0.70
N ARG A 314 -0.81 65.79 -0.39
CA ARG A 314 -1.48 66.68 -1.35
C ARG A 314 -1.40 68.12 -0.84
N GLN A 315 -0.87 69.01 -1.66
CA GLN A 315 -0.86 70.46 -1.45
C GLN A 315 -1.67 71.13 -2.56
N ILE A 316 -2.40 72.20 -2.23
CA ILE A 316 -3.22 72.97 -3.17
C ILE A 316 -2.73 74.41 -3.14
N LEU A 317 -2.45 74.95 -4.33
CA LEU A 317 -2.04 76.33 -4.56
C LEU A 317 -3.18 77.05 -5.29
N GLU A 318 -3.61 78.18 -4.75
CA GLU A 318 -4.68 79.01 -5.31
C GLU A 318 -4.18 80.45 -5.51
N GLY A 319 -4.78 81.15 -6.46
CA GLY A 319 -4.42 82.53 -6.78
C GLY A 319 -5.19 83.00 -8.01
N GLU A 320 -5.34 84.31 -8.16
CA GLU A 320 -6.09 84.91 -9.27
C GLU A 320 -5.39 84.70 -10.63
N PRO A 321 -6.11 84.83 -11.76
CA PRO A 321 -5.51 84.81 -13.09
C PRO A 321 -4.36 85.82 -13.21
N GLY A 322 -3.25 85.43 -13.87
CA GLY A 322 -2.10 86.31 -14.09
C GLY A 322 -1.02 86.30 -13.00
N TYR A 323 -1.29 85.76 -11.80
CA TYR A 323 -0.33 85.72 -10.69
C TYR A 323 0.79 84.65 -10.80
N GLY A 324 0.98 84.03 -11.97
CA GLY A 324 2.14 83.15 -12.22
C GLY A 324 2.06 81.73 -11.65
N LYS A 325 0.88 81.22 -11.27
CA LYS A 325 0.69 79.84 -10.75
C LYS A 325 1.33 78.75 -11.62
N SER A 326 1.05 78.77 -12.93
CA SER A 326 1.61 77.81 -13.89
C SER A 326 3.15 77.91 -13.96
N THR A 327 3.68 79.13 -13.90
CA THR A 327 5.13 79.39 -13.92
C THR A 327 5.82 78.87 -12.67
N LEU A 328 5.22 79.09 -11.49
CA LEU A 328 5.71 78.55 -10.21
C LEU A 328 5.75 77.01 -10.23
N THR A 329 4.69 76.37 -10.72
CA THR A 329 4.61 74.92 -10.85
C THR A 329 5.67 74.36 -11.80
N LEU A 330 5.94 75.03 -12.93
CA LEU A 330 6.98 74.64 -13.87
C LEU A 330 8.40 74.82 -13.30
N GLN A 331 8.64 75.85 -12.48
CA GLN A 331 9.92 76.04 -11.80
C GLN A 331 10.22 74.89 -10.81
N LEU A 332 9.23 74.51 -9.99
CA LEU A 332 9.36 73.36 -9.07
C LEU A 332 9.64 72.05 -9.83
N LEU A 333 9.02 71.89 -10.99
CA LEU A 333 9.17 70.74 -11.86
C LEU A 333 10.57 70.67 -12.49
N TYR A 334 11.09 71.81 -12.96
CA TYR A 334 12.43 71.95 -13.49
C TYR A 334 13.49 71.56 -12.44
N ASP A 335 13.38 72.12 -11.23
CA ASP A 335 14.31 71.86 -10.14
C ASP A 335 14.35 70.37 -9.75
N TRP A 336 13.19 69.69 -9.74
CA TRP A 336 13.09 68.25 -9.47
C TRP A 336 13.64 67.40 -10.62
N CYS A 337 13.30 67.73 -11.87
CA CYS A 337 13.78 66.99 -13.05
C CYS A 337 15.31 67.02 -13.16
N LYS A 338 15.92 68.21 -13.00
CA LYS A 338 17.37 68.40 -13.04
C LYS A 338 18.08 68.04 -11.73
N SER A 339 17.34 67.60 -10.71
CA SER A 339 17.87 67.12 -9.43
C SER A 339 18.83 68.11 -8.76
N LEU A 340 18.49 69.40 -8.82
CA LEU A 340 19.31 70.47 -8.26
C LEU A 340 19.43 70.29 -6.74
N SER A 341 20.62 70.52 -6.19
CA SER A 341 20.85 70.38 -4.73
C SER A 341 20.03 71.36 -3.89
N THR A 342 19.61 72.46 -4.51
CA THR A 342 18.74 73.50 -3.95
C THR A 342 17.25 73.21 -4.16
N SER A 343 16.90 72.14 -4.88
CA SER A 343 15.50 71.78 -5.15
C SER A 343 14.77 71.50 -3.84
N PRO A 344 13.67 72.22 -3.56
CA PRO A 344 12.84 71.95 -2.39
C PRO A 344 12.30 70.51 -2.37
N LEU A 345 12.14 69.87 -3.53
CA LEU A 345 11.49 68.56 -3.68
C LEU A 345 12.47 67.40 -3.85
N LYS A 346 13.74 67.59 -3.47
CA LYS A 346 14.80 66.57 -3.58
C LYS A 346 14.48 65.23 -2.90
N LYS A 347 13.68 65.25 -1.83
CA LYS A 347 13.30 64.04 -1.05
C LYS A 347 12.04 63.34 -1.60
N VAL A 348 11.47 63.78 -2.72
CA VAL A 348 10.22 63.25 -3.29
C VAL A 348 10.54 62.32 -4.46
N ASP A 349 10.08 61.06 -4.37
CA ASP A 349 10.35 60.03 -5.37
C ASP A 349 9.57 60.23 -6.69
N VAL A 350 8.33 60.71 -6.60
CA VAL A 350 7.43 60.97 -7.76
C VAL A 350 6.60 62.21 -7.51
N ILE A 351 6.52 63.10 -8.50
CA ILE A 351 5.66 64.29 -8.49
C ILE A 351 4.59 64.14 -9.57
N ASN A 352 3.32 64.36 -9.19
CA ASN A 352 2.21 64.50 -10.13
C ASN A 352 1.57 65.87 -9.97
N ILE A 353 1.50 66.62 -11.07
CA ILE A 353 0.86 67.93 -11.14
C ILE A 353 -0.52 67.80 -11.80
N TYR A 354 -1.54 68.39 -11.17
CA TYR A 354 -2.87 68.53 -11.72
C TYR A 354 -3.23 70.00 -11.80
N VAL A 355 -3.52 70.49 -13.01
CA VAL A 355 -3.99 71.86 -13.22
C VAL A 355 -5.50 71.82 -13.41
N TYR A 356 -6.23 72.51 -12.55
CA TYR A 356 -7.68 72.70 -12.66
C TYR A 356 -7.95 74.14 -13.08
N GLY A 357 -8.75 74.33 -14.13
CA GLY A 357 -9.24 75.64 -14.56
C GLY A 357 -10.76 75.63 -14.62
N ASN A 358 -11.39 76.57 -13.92
CA ASN A 358 -12.79 76.90 -14.18
C ASN A 358 -12.83 77.78 -15.43
N LEU A 359 -13.37 77.24 -16.53
CA LEU A 359 -13.81 78.06 -17.66
C LEU A 359 -15.14 78.70 -17.27
N GLU A 360 -15.07 79.87 -16.65
CA GLU A 360 -16.21 80.79 -16.65
C GLU A 360 -16.20 81.53 -17.99
N VAL A 361 -17.28 81.36 -18.77
CA VAL A 361 -17.56 82.07 -20.03
C VAL A 361 -18.13 83.44 -19.71
#